data_AF-A0A6N9P3I7-F1
#
_entry.id   AF-A0A6N9P3I7-F1
#
_cell.length_a   1.000
_cell.length_b   1.000
_cell.length_c   1.000
_cell.angle_alpha   90.00
_cell.angle_beta   90.00
_cell.angle_gamma   90.00
#
_symmetry.space_group_name_H-M   'P 1'
#
loop_
_entity.id
_entity.type
_entity.pdbx_description
1 polymer ?
#
loop_
_entity_poly.entity_id
_entity_poly.type
_entity_poly.pdbx_seq_one_letter_code
_entity_poly.pdbx_strand_id
1 'polypeptide(L)'
;MAEAETKRKLNRRPAEERIAEIDKKIAGHKEAIKKLEAKKHTILNPKPRASKAAGLKALISKAKEAGMTNEEIAEKLGISLNDDANTEE
;
A
#
# COMPACT_ATOMS: atom_id res chain seq x y z
N MET A 1 25.57 43.52 -55.00
CA MET A 1 25.30 42.15 -55.51
C MET A 1 25.13 41.25 -54.29
N ALA A 2 24.18 40.33 -54.33
CA ALA A 2 23.43 39.81 -53.18
C ALA A 2 24.18 38.78 -52.30
N GLU A 3 24.36 39.10 -51.01
CA GLU A 3 24.75 38.15 -49.96
C GLU A 3 23.98 38.47 -48.68
N ALA A 4 22.66 38.26 -48.67
CA ALA A 4 21.89 38.31 -47.43
C ALA A 4 20.57 37.55 -47.59
N GLU A 5 20.58 36.22 -47.49
CA GLU A 5 19.43 35.46 -46.94
C GLU A 5 19.68 33.94 -46.84
N THR A 6 20.65 33.49 -46.04
CA THR A 6 20.58 32.12 -45.50
C THR A 6 19.87 32.15 -44.15
N LYS A 7 18.53 32.19 -44.18
CA LYS A 7 17.68 31.99 -43.01
C LYS A 7 18.11 30.70 -42.30
N ARG A 8 18.56 30.80 -41.05
CA ARG A 8 18.97 29.66 -40.21
C ARG A 8 17.80 28.66 -40.14
N LYS A 9 17.87 27.56 -40.89
CA LYS A 9 16.94 26.44 -40.75
C LYS A 9 17.12 25.86 -39.35
N LEU A 10 16.13 26.02 -38.47
CA LEU A 10 16.13 25.32 -37.19
C LEU A 10 16.11 23.81 -37.47
N ASN A 11 17.20 23.14 -37.14
CA ASN A 11 17.25 21.69 -37.14
C ASN A 11 16.43 21.17 -35.96
N ARG A 12 15.14 20.86 -36.21
CA ARG A 12 14.24 20.32 -35.19
C ARG A 12 14.49 18.82 -35.06
N ARG A 13 14.47 18.33 -33.81
CA ARG A 13 14.41 16.88 -33.53
C ARG A 13 13.26 16.24 -34.32
N PRO A 14 13.45 15.02 -34.85
CA PRO A 14 12.42 14.33 -35.62
C PRO A 14 11.12 14.19 -34.82
N ALA A 15 9.99 14.12 -35.52
CA ALA A 15 8.68 14.05 -34.87
C ALA A 15 8.56 12.83 -33.95
N GLU A 16 9.13 11.70 -34.36
CA GLU A 16 9.10 10.43 -33.64
C GLU A 16 9.76 10.51 -32.26
N GLU A 17 10.97 11.07 -32.18
CA GLU A 17 11.67 11.27 -30.90
C GLU A 17 10.86 12.17 -29.95
N ARG A 18 10.23 13.22 -30.49
CA ARG A 18 9.40 14.13 -29.69
C ARG A 18 8.13 13.43 -29.20
N ILE A 19 7.49 12.60 -30.02
CA ILE A 19 6.33 11.79 -29.63
C ILE A 19 6.73 10.80 -28.53
N ALA A 20 7.83 10.07 -28.70
CA ALA A 20 8.30 9.11 -27.70
C ALA A 20 8.62 9.77 -26.34
N GLU A 21 9.20 10.98 -26.35
CA GLU A 21 9.45 11.75 -25.13
C GLU A 21 8.13 12.12 -24.41
N ILE A 22 7.10 12.50 -25.18
CA ILE A 22 5.78 12.85 -24.64
C ILE A 22 5.06 11.60 -24.12
N ASP A 23 5.12 10.48 -24.83
CA ASP A 23 4.51 9.21 -24.39
C ASP A 23 5.12 8.74 -23.07
N LYS A 24 6.44 8.88 -22.90
CA LYS A 24 7.11 8.59 -21.63
C LYS A 24 6.58 9.47 -20.49
N LYS A 25 6.36 10.76 -20.73
CA LYS A 25 5.77 11.69 -19.75
C LYS A 25 4.32 11.30 -19.43
N ILE A 26 3.52 10.98 -20.45
CA ILE A 26 2.14 10.52 -20.29
C ILE A 26 2.09 9.25 -19.44
N ALA A 27 2.98 8.28 -19.68
CA ALA A 27 3.07 7.06 -18.88
C ALA A 27 3.37 7.36 -17.40
N GLY A 28 4.36 8.22 -17.13
CA GLY A 28 4.68 8.64 -15.76
C GLY A 28 3.50 9.36 -15.06
N HIS A 29 2.79 10.23 -15.76
CA HIS A 29 1.60 10.88 -15.22
C HIS A 29 0.44 9.90 -14.97
N LYS A 30 0.24 8.91 -15.85
CA LYS A 30 -0.76 7.85 -15.62
C LYS A 30 -0.46 7.04 -14.36
N GLU A 31 0.79 6.72 -14.10
CA GLU A 31 1.19 6.05 -12.85
C GLU A 31 0.95 6.92 -11.61
N ALA A 32 1.27 8.22 -11.71
CA ALA A 32 1.00 9.16 -10.63
C ALA A 32 -0.52 9.30 -10.35
N ILE A 33 -1.34 9.36 -11.40
CA ILE A 33 -2.81 9.38 -11.31
C ILE A 33 -3.31 8.13 -10.59
N LYS A 34 -2.86 6.93 -10.99
CA LYS A 34 -3.24 5.67 -10.32
C LYS A 34 -2.91 5.67 -8.83
N LYS A 35 -1.74 6.21 -8.44
CA LYS A 35 -1.37 6.34 -7.02
C LYS A 35 -2.29 7.30 -6.27
N LEU A 36 -2.67 8.42 -6.89
CA LEU A 36 -3.60 9.37 -6.31
C LEU A 36 -5.02 8.80 -6.19
N GLU A 37 -5.48 8.05 -7.18
CA GLU A 37 -6.77 7.35 -7.14
C GLU A 37 -6.80 6.30 -6.02
N ALA A 38 -5.73 5.51 -5.87
CA ALA A 38 -5.60 4.57 -4.76
C ALA A 38 -5.66 5.29 -3.39
N LYS A 39 -4.95 6.42 -3.24
CA LYS A 39 -5.03 7.24 -2.02
C LYS A 39 -6.44 7.78 -1.78
N LYS A 40 -7.10 8.30 -2.81
CA LYS A 40 -8.50 8.76 -2.73
C LYS A 40 -9.42 7.63 -2.26
N HIS A 41 -9.25 6.42 -2.83
CA HIS A 41 -10.00 5.25 -2.43
C HIS A 41 -9.75 4.86 -0.97
N THR A 42 -8.49 4.91 -0.50
CA THR A 42 -8.18 4.62 0.93
C THR A 42 -8.77 5.65 1.90
N ILE A 43 -8.90 6.92 1.47
CA ILE A 43 -9.53 7.96 2.28
C ILE A 43 -11.05 7.76 2.33
N LEU A 44 -11.66 7.43 1.19
CA LEU A 44 -13.10 7.17 1.11
C LEU A 44 -13.50 5.90 1.87
N ASN A 45 -12.63 4.88 1.82
CA ASN A 45 -12.84 3.58 2.46
C ASN A 45 -11.72 3.33 3.47
N PRO A 46 -11.73 4.03 4.63
CA PRO A 46 -10.68 3.86 5.63
C PRO A 46 -10.74 2.45 6.19
N LYS A 47 -9.60 1.74 6.17
CA LYS A 47 -9.50 0.45 6.85
C LYS A 47 -9.69 0.70 8.35
N PRO A 48 -10.65 0.05 9.02
CA PRO A 48 -10.85 0.22 10.45
C PRO A 48 -9.54 -0.11 11.17
N ARG A 49 -9.14 0.76 12.10
CA ARG A 49 -7.94 0.53 12.90
C ARG A 49 -8.16 -0.76 13.69
N ALA A 50 -7.34 -1.78 13.41
CA ALA A 50 -7.33 -2.98 14.24
C ALA A 50 -6.86 -2.57 15.64
N SER A 51 -7.73 -2.69 16.64
CA SER A 51 -7.33 -2.50 18.03
C SER A 51 -6.31 -3.58 18.42
N LYS A 52 -5.48 -3.31 19.43
CA LYS A 52 -4.56 -4.33 19.98
C LYS A 52 -5.31 -5.61 20.35
N ALA A 53 -6.53 -5.46 20.89
CA ALA A 53 -7.42 -6.57 21.19
C ALA A 53 -7.89 -7.33 19.94
N ALA A 54 -8.20 -6.64 18.83
CA ALA A 54 -8.57 -7.30 17.57
C ALA A 54 -7.42 -8.11 16.97
N GLY A 55 -6.18 -7.61 17.07
CA GLY A 55 -4.99 -8.35 16.65
C GLY A 55 -4.77 -9.62 17.47
N LEU A 56 -4.93 -9.53 18.79
CA LEU A 56 -4.82 -10.68 19.70
C LEU A 56 -5.91 -11.73 19.41
N LYS A 57 -7.17 -11.30 19.21
CA LYS A 57 -8.28 -12.19 18.86
C LYS A 57 -8.00 -12.95 17.55
N ALA A 58 -7.47 -12.27 16.53
CA ALA A 58 -7.13 -12.90 15.25
C ALA A 58 -5.94 -13.88 15.36
N LEU A 59 -5.01 -13.65 16.28
CA LEU A 59 -3.92 -14.58 16.56
C LEU A 59 -4.43 -15.84 17.26
N ILE A 60 -5.28 -15.68 18.28
CA ILE A 60 -5.89 -16.81 19.00
C ILE A 60 -6.80 -17.61 18.06
N SER A 61 -7.58 -16.94 17.20
CA SER A 61 -8.42 -17.65 16.22
C SER A 61 -7.59 -18.48 15.24
N LYS A 62 -6.47 -17.95 14.75
CA LYS A 62 -5.52 -18.69 13.90
C LYS A 62 -4.90 -19.89 14.62
N ALA A 63 -4.52 -19.74 15.90
CA ALA A 63 -3.99 -20.85 16.68
C ALA A 63 -5.03 -21.97 16.85
N LYS A 64 -6.29 -21.59 17.08
CA LYS A 64 -7.42 -22.52 17.16
C LYS A 64 -7.72 -23.19 15.81
N GLU A 65 -7.69 -22.44 14.70
CA GLU A 65 -7.84 -22.97 13.34
C GLU A 65 -6.69 -23.92 12.96
N ALA A 66 -5.48 -23.66 13.48
CA ALA A 66 -4.33 -24.55 13.35
C ALA A 66 -4.43 -25.81 14.23
N GLY A 67 -5.55 -26.01 14.92
CA GLY A 67 -5.84 -27.20 15.72
C GLY A 67 -5.22 -27.20 17.12
N MET A 68 -4.64 -26.09 17.58
CA MET A 68 -4.15 -26.00 18.95
C MET A 68 -5.33 -25.92 19.92
N THR A 69 -5.25 -26.69 21.00
CA THR A 69 -6.25 -26.65 22.07
C THR A 69 -6.04 -25.42 22.94
N ASN A 70 -7.07 -25.00 23.67
CA ASN A 70 -6.97 -23.84 24.55
C ASN A 70 -5.87 -24.01 25.61
N GLU A 71 -5.66 -25.24 26.07
CA GLU A 71 -4.62 -25.60 27.05
C GLU A 71 -3.21 -25.45 26.46
N GLU A 72 -2.99 -25.95 25.25
CA GLU A 72 -1.70 -25.81 24.56
C GLU A 72 -1.37 -24.34 24.22
N ILE A 73 -2.39 -23.55 23.87
CA ILE A 73 -2.24 -22.11 23.64
C ILE A 73 -1.86 -21.42 24.96
N ALA A 74 -2.54 -21.76 26.05
CA ALA A 74 -2.29 -21.21 27.37
C ALA A 74 -0.87 -21.55 27.88
N GLU A 75 -0.44 -22.80 27.73
CA GLU A 75 0.90 -23.27 28.09
C GLU A 75 2.00 -22.55 27.30
N LYS A 76 1.84 -22.42 25.97
CA LYS A 76 2.80 -21.70 25.11
C LYS A 76 2.86 -20.20 25.40
N LEU A 77 1.76 -19.62 25.89
CA LEU A 77 1.70 -18.21 26.27
C LEU A 77 2.06 -17.98 27.75
N GLY A 78 2.25 -19.05 28.54
CA GLY A 78 2.52 -18.97 29.98
C GLY A 78 1.36 -18.40 30.79
N ILE A 79 0.12 -18.61 30.34
CA ILE A 79 -1.10 -18.10 30.97
C ILE A 79 -1.83 -19.28 31.62
N SER A 80 -2.30 -19.13 32.86
CA SER A 80 -3.23 -20.07 33.48
C SER A 80 -4.67 -19.70 33.10
N LEU A 81 -5.46 -20.67 32.64
CA LEU A 81 -6.91 -20.48 32.41
C LEU A 81 -7.71 -20.36 33.71
N ASN A 82 -7.09 -20.71 34.85
CA ASN A 82 -7.65 -20.54 36.17
C ASN A 82 -7.42 -19.08 36.61
N ASP A 83 -8.26 -18.17 36.13
CA ASP A 83 -8.49 -16.89 36.81
C ASP A 83 -9.36 -17.18 38.04
N ASP A 84 -8.75 -17.72 39.12
CA ASP A 84 -9.32 -17.64 40.47
C ASP A 84 -9.18 -16.19 40.97
N ALA A 85 -9.84 -15.25 40.29
CA ALA A 85 -9.91 -13.87 40.71
C ALA A 85 -10.88 -13.76 41.88
N ASN A 86 -10.35 -13.81 43.11
CA ASN A 86 -10.95 -13.34 44.36
C ASN A 86 -12.44 -13.68 44.56
N THR A 87 -12.68 -14.88 45.08
CA THR A 87 -13.75 -15.11 46.05
C THR A 87 -13.08 -15.18 47.43
N GLU A 88 -12.69 -14.03 47.98
CA GLU A 88 -12.46 -13.92 49.42
C GLU A 88 -13.55 -13.01 50.00
N GLU A 89 -14.02 -13.43 51.17
CA GLU A 89 -15.23 -13.05 51.91
C GLU A 89 -15.35 -11.56 52.27
#